data_AF-A0A5A8AGQ0-F1
#
_entry.id   AF-A0A5A8AGQ0-F1
#
_cell.length_a   1.000
_cell.length_b   1.000
_cell.length_c   1.000
_cell.angle_alpha   90.00
_cell.angle_beta   90.00
_cell.angle_gamma   90.00
#
_symmetry.space_group_name_H-M   'P 1'
#
loop_
_entity.id
_entity.type
_entity.pdbx_description
1 polymer ?
#
loop_
_entity_poly.entity_id
_entity_poly.type
_entity_poly.pdbx_seq_one_letter_code
_entity_poly.pdbx_strand_id
1 'polypeptide(L)'
;MEESSAFQEFETKGNFTRRRNLLPLWIKIFLWFFLIGGSFAAIFLIIGPFLTKIDLSLYGITAVHPYTVPGIITTLLLIYKGIVAYGLWFEQKWAVQAAIIDAITGIAVCIIMMVIVPFTVPNISFTIRLELIPLYFYLVKMREIKSTWENL
;
A
#
# COMPACT_ATOMS: atom_id res chain seq x y z
N MET A 1 31.83 -44.57 0.77
CA MET A 1 31.69 -43.59 -0.33
C MET A 1 30.58 -42.65 0.08
N GLU A 2 30.94 -41.50 0.62
CA GLU A 2 30.04 -40.45 1.10
C GLU A 2 29.79 -39.45 -0.05
N GLU A 3 28.81 -39.73 -0.91
CA GLU A 3 28.38 -38.79 -1.96
C GLU A 3 27.26 -37.83 -1.50
N SER A 4 27.10 -37.62 -0.19
CA SER A 4 26.02 -36.76 0.34
C SER A 4 26.38 -35.27 0.49
N SER A 5 27.65 -34.89 0.29
CA SER A 5 28.12 -33.55 0.67
C SER A 5 27.94 -32.48 -0.40
N ALA A 6 28.02 -32.82 -1.69
CA ALA A 6 28.01 -31.82 -2.76
C ALA A 6 26.59 -31.28 -3.05
N PHE A 7 25.57 -32.14 -3.01
CA PHE A 7 24.18 -31.73 -3.26
C PHE A 7 23.60 -30.89 -2.10
N GLN A 8 23.98 -31.15 -0.85
CA GLN A 8 23.54 -30.33 0.28
C GLN A 8 24.13 -28.91 0.24
N GLU A 9 25.37 -28.72 -0.22
CA GLU A 9 25.96 -27.39 -0.40
C GLU A 9 25.26 -26.57 -1.52
N PHE A 10 24.78 -27.24 -2.57
CA PHE A 10 23.99 -26.61 -3.63
C PHE A 10 22.55 -26.30 -3.19
N GLU A 11 21.90 -27.15 -2.40
CA GLU A 11 20.57 -26.83 -1.82
C GLU A 11 20.65 -25.66 -0.84
N THR A 12 21.73 -25.56 -0.07
CA THR A 12 21.93 -24.46 0.89
C THR A 12 22.25 -23.14 0.16
N LYS A 13 22.96 -23.18 -0.98
CA LYS A 13 23.25 -22.00 -1.83
C LYS A 13 22.09 -21.59 -2.75
N GLY A 14 21.05 -22.43 -2.89
CA GLY A 14 19.87 -22.15 -3.72
C GLY A 14 18.87 -21.17 -3.09
N ASN A 15 18.98 -20.87 -1.80
CA ASN A 15 18.25 -19.79 -1.16
C ASN A 15 18.94 -18.45 -1.43
N PHE A 16 18.85 -17.97 -2.68
CA PHE A 16 18.79 -16.53 -2.88
C PHE A 16 17.53 -16.07 -2.17
N THR A 17 17.64 -15.74 -0.88
CA THR A 17 16.56 -15.24 -0.04
C THR A 17 16.17 -13.86 -0.57
N ARG A 18 15.48 -13.85 -1.70
CA ARG A 18 14.96 -12.65 -2.34
C ARG A 18 14.07 -11.97 -1.32
N ARG A 19 14.21 -10.66 -1.12
CA ARG A 19 13.46 -9.94 -0.08
C ARG A 19 11.95 -10.12 -0.26
N ARG A 20 11.50 -10.27 -1.52
CA ARG A 20 10.11 -10.61 -1.90
C ARG A 20 9.57 -11.92 -1.33
N ASN A 21 10.40 -12.87 -0.93
CA ASN A 21 9.93 -14.12 -0.32
C ASN A 21 9.42 -13.91 1.12
N LEU A 22 9.83 -12.83 1.78
CA LEU A 22 9.32 -12.43 3.09
C LEU A 22 7.86 -11.94 3.02
N LEU A 23 7.42 -11.50 1.84
CA LEU A 23 6.07 -10.99 1.64
C LEU A 23 5.09 -12.16 1.45
N PRO A 24 4.04 -12.28 2.28
CA PRO A 24 2.98 -13.26 2.06
C PRO A 24 2.25 -13.01 0.74
N LEU A 25 1.69 -14.07 0.14
CA LEU A 25 0.99 -13.99 -1.14
C LEU A 25 -0.14 -12.95 -1.17
N TRP A 26 -0.88 -12.82 -0.07
CA TRP A 26 -1.95 -11.83 0.05
C TRP A 26 -1.41 -10.41 -0.13
N ILE A 27 -0.27 -10.06 0.48
CA ILE A 27 0.34 -8.73 0.31
C ILE A 27 0.81 -8.54 -1.14
N LYS A 28 1.36 -9.57 -1.79
CA LYS A 28 1.77 -9.48 -3.21
C LYS A 28 0.59 -9.14 -4.13
N ILE A 29 -0.59 -9.70 -3.87
CA ILE A 29 -1.81 -9.39 -4.62
C ILE A 29 -2.21 -7.92 -4.42
N PHE A 30 -2.24 -7.44 -3.18
CA PHE A 30 -2.57 -6.04 -2.87
C PHE A 30 -1.57 -5.05 -3.47
N LEU A 31 -0.28 -5.38 -3.44
CA LEU A 31 0.75 -4.55 -4.07
C LEU A 31 0.49 -4.37 -5.56
N TRP A 32 0.04 -5.41 -6.25
CA TRP A 32 -0.27 -5.31 -7.67
C TRP A 32 -1.49 -4.41 -7.92
N PHE A 33 -2.54 -4.51 -7.10
CA PHE A 33 -3.68 -3.59 -7.14
C PHE A 33 -3.27 -2.13 -6.90
N PHE A 34 -2.43 -1.87 -5.89
CA PHE A 34 -1.96 -0.51 -5.60
C PHE A 34 -1.01 0.03 -6.67
N LEU A 35 -0.19 -0.83 -7.29
CA LEU A 35 0.70 -0.42 -8.38
C LEU A 35 -0.10 -0.03 -9.63
N ILE A 36 -1.10 -0.82 -9.99
CA ILE A 36 -2.02 -0.51 -11.09
C ILE A 36 -2.86 0.73 -10.75
N GLY A 37 -3.45 0.78 -9.56
CA GLY A 37 -4.28 1.89 -9.10
C GLY A 37 -3.52 3.21 -9.03
N GLY A 38 -2.28 3.20 -8.52
CA GLY A 38 -1.41 4.37 -8.48
C GLY A 38 -0.98 4.83 -9.88
N SER A 39 -0.75 3.89 -10.81
CA SER A 39 -0.47 4.20 -12.21
C SER A 39 -1.68 4.87 -12.88
N PHE A 40 -2.88 4.31 -12.71
CA PHE A 40 -4.12 4.95 -13.20
C PHE A 40 -4.35 6.32 -12.57
N ALA A 41 -4.09 6.48 -11.27
CA ALA A 41 -4.21 7.77 -10.60
C ALA A 41 -3.25 8.82 -11.20
N ALA A 42 -2.01 8.45 -11.51
CA ALA A 42 -1.06 9.32 -12.20
C ALA A 42 -1.52 9.66 -13.63
N ILE A 43 -2.01 8.67 -14.38
CA ILE A 43 -2.58 8.89 -15.73
C ILE A 43 -3.75 9.87 -15.64
N PHE A 44 -4.72 9.64 -14.76
CA PHE A 44 -5.88 10.51 -14.55
C PHE A 44 -5.50 11.92 -14.10
N LEU A 45 -4.36 12.09 -13.41
CA LEU A 45 -3.84 13.42 -13.10
C LEU A 45 -3.31 14.13 -14.36
N ILE A 46 -2.72 13.40 -15.32
CA ILE A 46 -2.21 13.97 -16.57
C ILE A 46 -3.35 14.28 -17.55
N ILE A 47 -4.29 13.34 -17.74
CA ILE A 47 -5.40 13.47 -18.69
C ILE A 47 -6.63 14.15 -18.08
N GLY A 48 -6.61 14.40 -16.76
CA GLY A 48 -7.73 14.97 -16.02
C GLY A 48 -8.26 16.32 -16.53
N PRO A 49 -7.49 17.22 -17.17
CA PRO A 49 -8.05 18.43 -17.75
C PRO A 49 -9.01 18.16 -18.91
N PHE A 50 -8.90 16.98 -19.53
CA PHE A 50 -9.70 16.57 -20.69
C PHE A 50 -10.88 15.66 -20.32
N LEU A 51 -10.96 15.21 -19.07
CA LEU A 51 -12.01 14.33 -18.57
C LEU A 51 -13.07 15.12 -17.82
N THR A 52 -14.34 14.81 -18.04
CA THR A 52 -15.46 15.59 -17.48
C THR A 52 -15.87 15.14 -16.08
N LYS A 53 -15.72 13.84 -15.76
CA LYS A 53 -16.06 13.27 -14.44
C LYS A 53 -15.16 12.06 -14.14
N ILE A 54 -14.58 12.03 -12.95
CA ILE A 54 -13.84 10.88 -12.42
C ILE A 54 -14.15 10.81 -10.92
N ASP A 55 -14.93 9.81 -10.52
CA ASP A 55 -15.21 9.58 -9.11
C ASP A 55 -14.01 8.87 -8.46
N LEU A 56 -13.26 9.62 -7.67
CA LEU A 56 -12.16 9.14 -6.84
C LEU A 56 -12.65 9.00 -5.42
N SER A 57 -12.51 7.80 -4.84
CA SER A 57 -12.78 7.58 -3.42
C SER A 57 -11.65 6.81 -2.75
N LEU A 58 -11.10 7.36 -1.67
CA LEU A 58 -10.09 6.70 -0.85
C LEU A 58 -10.22 7.14 0.60
N TYR A 59 -10.20 6.19 1.53
CA TYR A 59 -10.28 6.44 2.98
C TYR A 59 -11.47 7.30 3.40
N GLY A 60 -12.54 7.29 2.59
CA GLY A 60 -13.75 8.07 2.81
C GLY A 60 -13.76 9.49 2.26
N ILE A 61 -12.65 9.94 1.66
CA ILE A 61 -12.63 11.16 0.87
C ILE A 61 -13.23 10.80 -0.48
N THR A 62 -14.32 11.47 -0.87
CA THR A 62 -14.93 11.34 -2.20
C THR A 62 -14.68 12.62 -2.99
N ALA A 63 -14.28 12.47 -4.25
CA ALA A 63 -14.05 13.56 -5.17
C ALA A 63 -14.59 13.23 -6.54
N VAL A 64 -15.39 14.14 -7.10
CA VAL A 64 -16.01 13.99 -8.44
C VAL A 64 -15.01 14.34 -9.56
N HIS A 65 -13.91 15.01 -9.21
CA HIS A 65 -12.91 15.47 -10.16
C HIS A 65 -11.50 15.53 -9.53
N PRO A 66 -10.44 15.06 -10.22
CA PRO A 66 -9.08 15.00 -9.69
C PRO A 66 -8.47 16.37 -9.37
N TYR A 67 -8.93 17.43 -10.03
CA TYR A 67 -8.45 18.81 -9.79
C TYR A 67 -9.19 19.57 -8.67
N THR A 68 -10.09 18.91 -7.95
CA THR A 68 -10.66 19.49 -6.72
C THR A 68 -9.71 19.25 -5.55
N VAL A 69 -9.75 20.06 -4.49
CA VAL A 69 -8.92 19.86 -3.29
C VAL A 69 -8.98 18.42 -2.75
N PRO A 70 -10.16 17.81 -2.50
CA PRO A 70 -10.24 16.40 -2.09
C PRO A 70 -9.76 15.42 -3.16
N GLY A 71 -9.94 15.75 -4.45
CA GLY A 71 -9.45 14.97 -5.58
C GLY A 71 -7.93 14.90 -5.64
N ILE A 72 -7.25 16.05 -5.52
CA ILE A 72 -5.79 16.14 -5.54
C ILE A 72 -5.22 15.36 -4.37
N ILE A 73 -5.78 15.53 -3.16
CA ILE A 73 -5.34 14.78 -1.96
C ILE A 73 -5.50 13.27 -2.19
N THR A 74 -6.66 12.84 -2.67
CA THR A 74 -6.96 11.42 -2.93
C THR A 74 -6.03 10.82 -3.99
N THR A 75 -5.81 11.54 -5.08
CA THR A 75 -4.92 11.13 -6.17
C THR A 75 -3.47 11.07 -5.71
N LEU A 76 -2.99 12.04 -4.92
CA LEU A 76 -1.65 12.01 -4.35
C LEU A 76 -1.46 10.83 -3.38
N LEU A 77 -2.46 10.52 -2.55
CA LEU A 77 -2.41 9.35 -1.67
C LEU A 77 -2.38 8.04 -2.47
N LEU A 78 -3.16 7.91 -3.54
CA LEU A 78 -3.12 6.76 -4.44
C LEU A 78 -1.77 6.61 -5.15
N ILE A 79 -1.19 7.71 -5.62
CA ILE A 79 0.14 7.72 -6.24
C ILE A 79 1.19 7.29 -5.23
N TYR A 80 1.16 7.85 -4.01
CA TYR A 80 2.07 7.48 -2.94
C TYR A 80 2.01 5.98 -2.62
N LYS A 81 0.80 5.41 -2.54
CA LYS A 81 0.59 3.95 -2.40
C LYS A 81 1.19 3.17 -3.54
N GLY A 82 1.03 3.64 -4.78
CA GLY A 82 1.67 3.05 -5.96
C GLY A 82 3.20 3.05 -5.87
N ILE A 83 3.81 4.15 -5.41
CA ILE A 83 5.26 4.27 -5.22
C ILE A 83 5.76 3.30 -4.14
N VAL A 84 5.05 3.20 -3.01
CA VAL A 84 5.35 2.24 -1.95
C VAL A 84 5.24 0.81 -2.48
N ALA A 85 4.19 0.52 -3.25
CA ALA A 85 3.97 -0.80 -3.83
C ALA A 85 5.07 -1.19 -4.83
N TYR A 86 5.49 -0.24 -5.66
CA TYR A 86 6.65 -0.36 -6.52
C TYR A 86 7.92 -0.65 -5.69
N GLY A 87 8.19 0.12 -4.64
CA GLY A 87 9.35 -0.09 -3.78
C GLY A 87 9.40 -1.50 -3.20
N LEU A 88 8.26 -2.01 -2.71
CA LEU A 88 8.16 -3.36 -2.15
C LEU A 88 8.32 -4.45 -3.21
N TRP A 89 7.79 -4.22 -4.42
CA TRP A 89 7.92 -5.16 -5.52
C TRP A 89 9.34 -5.23 -6.09
N PHE A 90 10.06 -4.10 -6.10
CA PHE A 90 11.45 -4.00 -6.57
C PHE A 90 12.48 -4.16 -5.44
N GLU A 91 12.07 -4.64 -4.27
CA GLU A 91 12.98 -5.02 -3.17
C GLU A 91 13.83 -3.87 -2.60
N GLN A 92 13.33 -2.63 -2.70
CA GLN A 92 14.06 -1.45 -2.25
C GLN A 92 14.23 -1.43 -0.72
N LYS A 93 15.36 -0.92 -0.23
CA LYS A 93 15.66 -0.86 1.22
C LYS A 93 14.67 0.03 1.98
N TRP A 94 14.25 1.13 1.37
CA TRP A 94 13.29 2.09 1.96
C TRP A 94 11.83 1.61 1.91
N ALA A 95 11.53 0.57 1.13
CA ALA A 95 10.16 0.16 0.82
C ALA A 95 9.36 -0.25 2.06
N VAL A 96 9.96 -1.04 2.96
CA VAL A 96 9.28 -1.49 4.17
C VAL A 96 9.04 -0.31 5.13
N GLN A 97 9.97 0.63 5.22
CA GLN A 97 9.78 1.83 6.04
C GLN A 97 8.65 2.70 5.49
N ALA A 98 8.63 2.94 4.17
CA ALA A 98 7.56 3.69 3.53
C ALA A 98 6.20 2.97 3.62
N ALA A 99 6.17 1.64 3.56
CA ALA A 99 4.97 0.83 3.77
C ALA A 99 4.39 0.96 5.19
N ILE A 100 5.26 1.01 6.21
CA ILE A 100 4.82 1.23 7.60
C ILE A 100 4.24 2.65 7.74
N ILE A 101 4.90 3.66 7.17
CA ILE A 101 4.41 5.05 7.20
C ILE A 101 3.07 5.17 6.47
N ASP A 102 2.93 4.54 5.29
CA ASP A 102 1.69 4.53 4.53
C ASP A 102 0.55 3.88 5.31
N ALA A 103 0.82 2.77 6.00
CA ALA A 103 -0.17 2.11 6.84
C ALA A 103 -0.58 2.97 8.05
N ILE A 104 0.38 3.60 8.74
CA ILE A 104 0.05 4.52 9.85
C ILE A 104 -0.78 5.71 9.34
N THR A 105 -0.40 6.28 8.20
CA THR A 105 -1.11 7.40 7.58
C THR A 105 -2.53 7.00 7.18
N GLY A 106 -2.70 5.82 6.59
CA GLY A 106 -4.02 5.29 6.25
C GLY A 106 -4.91 5.08 7.48
N ILE A 107 -4.37 4.52 8.56
CA ILE A 107 -5.09 4.38 9.84
C ILE A 107 -5.51 5.76 10.38
N ALA A 108 -4.58 6.72 10.38
CA ALA A 108 -4.86 8.07 10.87
C ALA A 108 -5.96 8.76 10.06
N VAL A 109 -5.89 8.70 8.72
CA VAL A 109 -6.92 9.27 7.83
C VAL A 109 -8.26 8.58 8.03
N CYS A 110 -8.30 7.24 8.13
CA CYS A 110 -9.53 6.51 8.41
C CYS A 110 -10.17 6.91 9.75
N ILE A 111 -9.37 7.08 10.82
CA ILE A 111 -9.87 7.53 12.13
C ILE A 111 -10.39 8.97 12.04
N ILE A 112 -9.67 9.88 11.38
CA ILE A 112 -10.11 11.27 11.17
C ILE A 112 -11.45 11.30 10.42
N MET A 113 -11.58 10.53 9.35
CA MET A 113 -12.81 10.48 8.56
C MET A 113 -13.97 9.81 9.31
N MET A 114 -13.70 8.89 10.24
CA MET A 114 -14.73 8.25 11.06
C MET A 114 -15.14 9.11 12.26
N VAL A 115 -14.23 9.85 12.88
CA VAL A 115 -14.46 10.56 14.15
C VAL A 115 -14.73 12.04 13.95
N ILE A 116 -14.16 12.70 12.95
CA ILE A 116 -14.27 14.16 12.80
C ILE A 116 -15.40 14.52 11.81
N VAL A 117 -15.44 13.85 10.66
CA VAL A 117 -16.39 14.16 9.58
C VAL A 117 -17.88 14.07 10.01
N PRO A 118 -18.34 13.03 10.74
CA PRO A 118 -19.76 12.97 11.13
C PRO A 118 -20.17 14.08 12.12
N PHE A 119 -19.23 14.77 12.76
CA PHE A 119 -19.53 15.96 13.59
C PHE A 119 -19.58 17.26 12.78
N THR A 120 -18.97 17.27 11.59
CA THR A 120 -18.93 18.46 10.72
C THR A 120 -20.03 18.45 9.65
N VAL A 121 -20.60 17.29 9.33
CA VAL A 121 -21.64 17.15 8.29
C VAL A 121 -22.83 16.38 8.86
N PRO A 122 -24.02 17.02 8.96
CA PRO A 122 -25.22 16.34 9.43
C PRO A 122 -25.68 15.26 8.42
N ASN A 123 -26.09 14.09 8.92
CA ASN A 123 -26.58 12.91 8.18
C ASN A 123 -25.56 11.93 7.57
N ILE A 124 -24.31 11.88 8.04
CA ILE A 124 -23.39 10.80 7.67
C ILE A 124 -23.47 9.69 8.73
N SER A 125 -23.87 8.49 8.30
CA SER A 125 -23.93 7.30 9.17
C SER A 125 -22.52 6.85 9.58
N PHE A 126 -22.38 6.47 10.86
CA PHE A 126 -21.17 5.84 11.39
C PHE A 126 -20.91 4.53 10.64
N THR A 127 -20.04 4.57 9.63
CA THR A 127 -19.61 3.40 8.88
C THR A 127 -18.25 2.98 9.39
N ILE A 128 -18.21 1.91 10.20
CA ILE A 128 -16.95 1.27 10.55
C ILE A 128 -16.37 0.74 9.25
N ARG A 129 -15.30 1.39 8.76
CA ARG A 129 -14.63 0.96 7.53
C ARG A 129 -13.84 -0.30 7.84
N LEU A 130 -14.31 -1.41 7.28
CA LEU A 130 -13.61 -2.70 7.32
C LEU A 130 -12.18 -2.60 6.75
N GLU A 131 -11.87 -1.54 6.00
CA GLU A 131 -10.52 -1.16 5.54
C GLU A 131 -9.47 -1.08 6.66
N LEU A 132 -9.86 -0.77 7.91
CA LEU A 132 -8.93 -0.64 9.04
C LEU A 132 -8.30 -1.99 9.43
N ILE A 133 -9.06 -3.10 9.36
CA ILE A 133 -8.60 -4.42 9.78
C ILE A 133 -7.45 -4.93 8.89
N PRO A 134 -7.58 -4.95 7.54
CA PRO A 134 -6.48 -5.28 6.64
C PRO A 134 -5.27 -4.37 6.85
N LEU A 135 -5.49 -3.07 7.10
CA LEU A 135 -4.39 -2.11 7.31
C LEU A 135 -3.60 -2.39 8.58
N TYR A 136 -4.30 -2.71 9.67
CA TYR A 136 -3.66 -3.11 10.92
C TYR A 136 -2.85 -4.39 10.75
N PHE A 137 -3.44 -5.43 10.13
CA PHE A 137 -2.73 -6.70 9.89
C PHE A 137 -1.50 -6.50 8.99
N TYR A 138 -1.64 -5.68 7.95
CA TYR A 138 -0.55 -5.29 7.06
C TYR A 138 0.59 -4.59 7.81
N LEU A 139 0.26 -3.65 8.69
CA LEU A 139 1.24 -2.92 9.49
C LEU A 139 2.03 -3.83 10.44
N VAL A 140 1.33 -4.74 11.14
CA VAL A 140 1.98 -5.72 12.01
C VAL A 140 2.94 -6.57 11.19
N LYS A 141 2.49 -7.07 10.03
CA LYS A 141 3.34 -7.91 9.19
C LYS A 141 4.56 -7.18 8.64
N MET A 142 4.39 -5.92 8.22
CA MET A 142 5.49 -5.09 7.74
C MET A 142 6.53 -4.79 8.82
N ARG A 143 6.10 -4.64 10.09
CA ARG A 143 7.03 -4.47 11.22
C ARG A 143 7.81 -5.74 11.53
N GLU A 144 7.18 -6.91 11.48
CA GLU A 144 7.86 -8.19 11.69
C GLU A 144 8.97 -8.41 10.66
N ILE A 145 8.69 -8.17 9.38
CA ILE A 145 9.67 -8.39 8.31
C ILE A 145 10.72 -7.29 8.20
N LYS A 146 10.52 -6.13 8.84
CA LYS A 146 11.42 -4.97 8.74
C LYS A 146 12.86 -5.33 9.12
N SER A 147 13.03 -5.99 10.26
CA SER A 147 14.37 -6.39 10.74
C SER A 147 15.04 -7.33 9.74
N THR A 148 14.33 -8.35 9.26
CA THR A 148 14.87 -9.29 8.28
C THR A 148 15.17 -8.62 6.94
N TRP A 149 14.34 -7.68 6.50
CA TRP A 149 14.49 -6.96 5.23
C TRP A 149 15.68 -6.00 5.22
N GLU A 150 15.96 -5.33 6.34
CA GLU A 150 17.11 -4.42 6.48
C GLU A 150 18.44 -5.19 6.56
N ASN A 151 18.42 -6.43 7.04
CA ASN A 151 19.60 -7.29 7.21
C ASN A 151 19.94 -8.17 5.99
N LEU A 152 19.02 -8.33 5.02
CA LEU A 152 19.23 -8.95 3.70
C LEU A 152 19.69 -7.90 2.69
#